data_AF-A0AAJ1XX61-F1
#
_entry.id   AF-A0AAJ1XX61-F1
#
_cell.length_a   1.000
_cell.length_b   1.000
_cell.length_c   1.000
_cell.angle_alpha   90.00
_cell.angle_beta   90.00
_cell.angle_gamma   90.00
#
_symmetry.space_group_name_H-M   'P 1'
#
loop_
_entity.id
_entity.type
_entity.pdbx_description
1 polymer ?
#
loop_
_entity_poly.entity_id
_entity_poly.type
_entity_poly.pdbx_seq_one_letter_code
_entity_poly.pdbx_strand_id
1 'polypeptide(L)'
;MPRKTFVYPHPINAYIIKQLGITVEEFCELHAFSQGTVSSWITRNKKIETLPISFIYSLSLSANKTMDQVYSDLLKLQDDYLLHLERHRRTKKIIDEE
;
A
#
# COMPACT_ATOMS: atom_id res chain seq x y z
N MET A 1 20.19 -8.90 17.63
CA MET A 1 19.25 -7.77 17.49
C MET A 1 18.70 -7.82 16.06
N PRO A 2 17.40 -8.10 15.82
CA PRO A 2 16.91 -8.08 14.45
C PRO A 2 16.91 -6.62 13.98
N ARG A 3 17.63 -6.34 12.89
CA ARG A 3 17.61 -5.04 12.23
C ARG A 3 16.15 -4.72 11.95
N LYS A 4 15.60 -3.66 12.53
CA LYS A 4 14.31 -3.10 12.11
C LYS A 4 14.51 -2.57 10.69
N THR A 5 14.45 -3.45 9.70
CA THR A 5 14.18 -3.09 8.32
C THR A 5 12.85 -2.34 8.37
N PHE A 6 12.89 -1.02 8.25
CA PHE A 6 11.71 -0.22 8.01
C PHE A 6 11.14 -0.71 6.67
N VAL A 7 10.26 -1.70 6.73
CA VAL A 7 9.49 -2.11 5.57
C VAL A 7 8.60 -0.92 5.28
N TYR A 8 8.93 -0.17 4.24
CA TYR A 8 8.05 0.89 3.77
C TYR A 8 6.73 0.20 3.40
N PRO A 9 5.62 0.54 4.07
CA PRO A 9 4.38 -0.18 3.87
C PRO A 9 3.93 0.03 2.42
N HIS A 10 3.51 -1.07 1.76
CA HIS A 10 2.87 -1.01 0.45
C HIS A 10 1.78 0.08 0.44
N PRO A 11 1.52 0.77 -0.69
CA PRO A 11 0.60 1.91 -0.74
C PRO A 11 -0.77 1.64 -0.11
N ILE A 12 -1.31 0.42 -0.31
CA ILE A 12 -2.55 -0.06 0.34
C ILE A 12 -2.45 0.01 1.87
N ASN A 13 -1.38 -0.54 2.46
CA ASN A 13 -1.17 -0.52 3.91
C ASN A 13 -0.96 0.90 4.41
N ALA A 14 -0.17 1.70 3.68
CA ALA A 14 0.10 3.07 4.03
C ALA A 14 -1.20 3.88 4.09
N TYR A 15 -2.07 3.72 3.10
CA TYR A 15 -3.35 4.43 3.05
C TYR A 15 -4.28 3.98 4.17
N ILE A 16 -4.54 2.68 4.31
CA ILE A 16 -5.48 2.18 5.32
C ILE A 16 -5.02 2.54 6.74
N ILE A 17 -3.75 2.28 7.07
CA ILE A 17 -3.25 2.49 8.43
C ILE A 17 -3.04 3.97 8.74
N LYS A 18 -2.44 4.75 7.82
CA LYS A 18 -2.08 6.15 8.11
C LYS A 18 -3.20 7.14 7.81
N GLN A 19 -4.02 6.90 6.79
CA GLN A 19 -5.08 7.84 6.39
C GLN A 19 -6.42 7.49 7.01
N LEU A 20 -6.78 6.20 7.06
CA LEU A 20 -8.06 5.77 7.65
C LEU A 20 -7.95 5.51 9.16
N GLY A 21 -6.74 5.29 9.68
CA GLY A 21 -6.52 5.05 11.11
C GLY A 21 -7.02 3.70 11.61
N ILE A 22 -7.25 2.74 10.69
CA ILE A 22 -7.71 1.38 10.99
C ILE A 22 -6.72 0.36 10.42
N THR A 23 -6.82 -0.88 10.89
CA THR A 23 -6.04 -2.00 10.35
C THR A 23 -6.61 -2.47 9.01
N VAL A 24 -5.80 -3.21 8.24
CA VAL A 24 -6.25 -3.84 6.98
C VAL A 24 -7.34 -4.88 7.25
N GLU A 25 -7.26 -5.57 8.40
CA GLU A 25 -8.27 -6.52 8.87
C GLU A 25 -9.62 -5.85 9.09
N GLU A 26 -9.65 -4.80 9.91
CA GLU A 26 -10.88 -4.02 10.18
C GLU A 26 -11.47 -3.44 8.89
N PHE A 27 -10.63 -2.93 7.98
CA PHE A 27 -11.12 -2.45 6.68
C PHE A 27 -11.75 -3.57 5.85
N CYS A 28 -11.13 -4.75 5.82
CA CYS A 28 -11.66 -5.90 5.10
C CYS A 28 -13.00 -6.37 5.66
N GLU A 29 -13.14 -6.40 6.99
CA GLU A 29 -14.40 -6.73 7.65
C GLU A 29 -15.50 -5.70 7.35
N LEU A 30 -15.17 -4.41 7.45
CA LEU A 30 -16.12 -3.31 7.21
C LEU A 30 -16.69 -3.31 5.78
N HIS A 31 -15.87 -3.66 4.79
CA HIS A 31 -16.23 -3.61 3.37
C HIS A 31 -16.38 -4.97 2.71
N ALA A 32 -16.43 -6.04 3.51
CA ALA A 32 -16.58 -7.42 3.05
C ALA A 32 -15.53 -7.86 2.00
N PHE A 33 -14.28 -7.41 2.13
CA PHE A 33 -13.17 -7.93 1.33
C PHE A 33 -12.52 -9.14 2.00
N SER A 34 -12.07 -10.10 1.19
CA SER A 34 -11.22 -11.18 1.68
C SER A 34 -9.84 -10.63 2.05
N GLN A 35 -9.45 -10.76 3.32
CA GLN A 35 -8.12 -10.40 3.80
C GLN A 35 -7.01 -11.10 3.00
N GLY A 36 -7.20 -12.38 2.64
CA GLY A 36 -6.25 -13.13 1.81
C GLY A 36 -6.07 -12.52 0.42
N THR A 37 -7.14 -11.97 -0.15
CA THR A 37 -7.09 -11.27 -1.45
C THR A 37 -6.30 -9.97 -1.34
N VAL A 38 -6.62 -9.12 -0.35
CA VAL A 38 -5.91 -7.84 -0.13
C VAL A 38 -4.44 -8.09 0.21
N SER A 39 -4.15 -9.08 1.05
CA SER A 39 -2.80 -9.54 1.37
C SER A 39 -2.04 -10.01 0.12
N SER A 40 -2.70 -10.72 -0.81
CA SER A 40 -2.08 -11.12 -2.07
C SER A 40 -1.69 -9.93 -2.95
N TRP A 41 -2.46 -8.84 -2.94
CA TRP A 41 -2.13 -7.62 -3.68
C TRP A 41 -0.89 -6.93 -3.09
N ILE A 42 -0.82 -6.85 -1.76
CA ILE A 42 0.31 -6.27 -1.03
C ILE A 42 1.58 -7.09 -1.26
N THR A 43 1.52 -8.40 -1.04
CA THR A 43 2.69 -9.30 -1.11
C THR A 43 3.22 -9.47 -2.53
N ARG A 44 2.34 -9.41 -3.54
CA ARG A 44 2.73 -9.45 -4.97
C ARG A 44 3.03 -8.07 -5.54
N ASN A 45 3.05 -7.02 -4.71
CA ASN A 45 3.31 -5.64 -5.10
C ASN A 45 2.45 -5.20 -6.30
N LYS A 46 1.14 -5.47 -6.21
CA LYS A 46 0.19 -5.20 -7.27
C LYS A 46 0.02 -3.70 -7.46
N LYS A 47 0.17 -3.24 -8.70
CA LYS A 47 0.00 -1.83 -9.10
C LYS A 47 -1.40 -1.32 -8.78
N ILE A 48 -1.51 -0.09 -8.25
CA ILE A 48 -2.76 0.58 -7.88
C ILE A 48 -3.72 0.65 -9.07
N GLU A 49 -3.20 0.86 -10.28
CA GLU A 49 -3.94 0.93 -11.54
C GLU A 49 -4.67 -0.38 -11.89
N THR A 50 -4.28 -1.50 -11.27
CA THR A 50 -4.85 -2.83 -11.53
C THR A 50 -5.79 -3.30 -10.40
N LEU A 51 -6.02 -2.46 -9.39
CA LEU A 51 -6.94 -2.78 -8.30
C LEU A 51 -8.39 -2.69 -8.77
N PRO A 52 -9.30 -3.50 -8.19
CA PRO A 52 -10.72 -3.39 -8.48
C PRO A 52 -11.25 -2.00 -8.14
N ILE A 53 -12.08 -1.44 -9.03
CA ILE A 53 -12.75 -0.15 -8.81
C ILE A 53 -13.58 -0.17 -7.51
N SER A 54 -14.20 -1.31 -7.20
CA SER A 54 -14.94 -1.50 -5.94
C SER A 54 -14.09 -1.29 -4.70
N PHE A 55 -12.80 -1.65 -4.73
CA PHE A 55 -11.89 -1.41 -3.62
C PHE A 55 -11.58 0.08 -3.43
N ILE A 56 -11.37 0.80 -4.54
CA ILE A 56 -11.17 2.26 -4.51
C ILE A 56 -12.42 2.97 -3.98
N TYR A 57 -13.60 2.50 -4.38
CA TYR A 57 -14.88 3.00 -3.87
C TYR A 57 -15.04 2.78 -2.35
N SER A 58 -14.73 1.58 -1.84
CA SER A 58 -14.76 1.33 -0.39
C SER A 58 -13.78 2.21 0.39
N LEU A 59 -12.59 2.45 -0.15
CA LEU A 59 -11.64 3.40 0.43
C LEU A 59 -12.19 4.83 0.42
N SER A 60 -12.89 5.24 -0.64
CA SER A 60 -13.50 6.58 -0.72
C SER A 60 -14.61 6.77 0.32
N LEU A 61 -15.42 5.73 0.55
CA LEU A 61 -16.42 5.73 1.62
C LEU A 61 -15.77 5.89 3.01
N SER A 62 -14.74 5.10 3.32
CA SER A 62 -14.05 5.22 4.61
C SER A 62 -13.29 6.53 4.79
N ALA A 63 -12.73 7.08 3.71
CA ALA A 63 -11.98 8.34 3.75
C ALA A 63 -12.88 9.58 3.77
N ASN A 64 -14.19 9.42 3.51
CA ASN A 64 -15.10 10.53 3.20
C ASN A 64 -14.53 11.46 2.11
N LYS A 65 -13.94 10.86 1.07
CA LYS A 65 -13.35 11.54 -0.08
C LYS A 65 -14.01 11.05 -1.37
N THR A 66 -13.80 11.77 -2.45
CA THR A 66 -14.17 11.27 -3.79
C THR A 66 -13.22 10.17 -4.25
N MET A 67 -13.67 9.32 -5.17
CA MET A 67 -12.84 8.23 -5.71
C MET A 67 -11.59 8.75 -6.43
N ASP A 68 -11.67 9.90 -7.11
CA ASP A 68 -10.53 10.50 -7.80
C ASP A 68 -9.46 10.98 -6.81
N GLN A 69 -9.88 11.60 -5.70
CA GLN A 69 -8.95 12.02 -4.64
C GLN A 69 -8.24 10.81 -4.02
N VAL A 70 -8.99 9.76 -3.68
CA VAL A 70 -8.41 8.52 -3.14
C VAL A 70 -7.46 7.87 -4.13
N TYR A 71 -7.84 7.79 -5.40
CA TYR A 71 -7.00 7.19 -6.43
C TYR A 71 -5.71 7.99 -6.64
N SER A 72 -5.80 9.32 -6.71
CA SER A 72 -4.64 10.21 -6.78
C SER A 72 -3.71 10.05 -5.57
N ASP A 73 -4.26 9.98 -4.35
CA ASP A 73 -3.49 9.80 -3.13
C ASP A 73 -2.76 8.44 -3.12
N LEU A 74 -3.43 7.37 -3.58
CA LEU A 74 -2.81 6.04 -3.73
C LEU A 74 -1.69 6.02 -4.76
N LEU A 75 -1.83 6.73 -5.89
CA LEU A 75 -0.78 6.85 -6.89
C LEU A 75 0.46 7.57 -6.35
N LYS A 76 0.28 8.66 -5.59
CA LYS A 76 1.41 9.34 -4.92
C LYS A 76 2.13 8.41 -3.95
N LEU A 77 1.38 7.64 -3.16
CA LEU A 77 1.96 6.64 -2.27
C LEU A 77 2.69 5.53 -3.03
N GLN A 78 2.20 5.13 -4.22
CA GLN A 78 2.88 4.19 -5.10
C GLN A 78 4.20 4.75 -5.63
N ASP A 79 4.22 5.99 -6.10
CA ASP A 79 5.44 6.63 -6.60
C ASP A 79 6.50 6.73 -5.50
N ASP A 80 6.10 7.18 -4.31
CA ASP A 80 6.98 7.22 -3.13
C ASP A 80 7.52 5.81 -2.82
N TYR A 81 6.65 4.81 -2.77
CA TYR A 81 7.04 3.42 -2.50
C TYR A 81 8.03 2.87 -3.54
N LEU A 82 7.81 3.14 -4.83
CA LEU A 82 8.70 2.70 -5.90
C LEU A 82 10.07 3.40 -5.83
N LEU A 83 10.09 4.71 -5.59
CA LEU A 83 11.34 5.47 -5.37
C LEU A 83 12.14 4.90 -4.20
N HIS A 84 11.47 4.53 -3.11
CA HIS A 84 12.12 3.88 -1.97
C HIS A 84 12.68 2.50 -2.33
N LEU A 85 11.92 1.69 -3.07
CA LEU A 85 12.35 0.36 -3.52
C LEU A 85 13.60 0.44 -4.41
N GLU A 86 13.63 1.42 -5.32
CA GLU A 86 14.79 1.67 -6.18
C GLU A 86 16.03 2.07 -5.40
N ARG A 87 15.89 3.00 -4.44
CA ARG A 87 16.99 3.43 -3.57
C ARG A 87 17.55 2.24 -2.79
N HIS A 88 16.69 1.44 -2.16
CA HIS A 88 17.11 0.24 -1.44
C HIS A 88 17.79 -0.81 -2.34
N ARG A 89 17.32 -0.97 -3.58
CA ARG A 89 17.94 -1.88 -4.55
C ARG A 89 19.36 -1.40 -4.93
N ARG A 90 19.56 -0.09 -5.10
CA ARG A 90 20.88 0.48 -5.40
C ARG A 90 21.84 0.31 -4.21
N THR A 91 21.38 0.56 -2.98
CA THR A 91 22.22 0.40 -1.78
C THR A 91 22.66 -1.06 -1.58
N LYS A 92 21.80 -2.04 -1.84
CA LYS A 92 22.19 -3.46 -1.78
C LYS A 92 23.29 -3.83 -2.79
N LYS A 93 23.17 -3.35 -4.03
CA LYS A 93 24.18 -3.62 -5.07
C LYS A 93 25.57 -3.08 -4.71
N ILE A 94 25.63 -1.91 -4.08
CA ILE A 94 26.90 -1.28 -3.70
C ILE A 94 27.60 -2.07 -2.57
N ILE A 95 26.82 -2.70 -1.68
CA ILE A 95 27.37 -3.47 -0.53
C ILE A 95 27.84 -4.87 -0.96
N ASP A 96 27.28 -5.44 -2.03
CA ASP A 96 27.69 -6.76 -2.54
C ASP A 96 28.92 -6.68 -3.49
N GLU A 97 29.40 -5.48 -3.84
CA GLU A 97 30.56 -5.25 -4.72
C GLU A 97 31.87 -4.90 -3.96
N GLU A 98 31.87 -4.94 -2.62
CA GLU A 98 33.04 -4.76 -1.73
C GLU A 98 33.42 -6.07 -1.02
#